data_AF-A0A975B0F0-F1
#
_entry.id   AF-A0A975B0F0-F1
#
_cell.length_a   1.000
_cell.length_b   1.000
_cell.length_c   1.000
_cell.angle_alpha   90.00
_cell.angle_beta   90.00
_cell.angle_gamma   90.00
#
_symmetry.space_group_name_H-M   'P 1'
#
loop_
_entity.id
_entity.type
_entity.pdbx_description
1 polymer ?
#
loop_
_entity_poly.entity_id
_entity_poly.type
_entity_poly.pdbx_seq_one_letter_code
_entity_poly.pdbx_strand_id
1 'polypeptide(L)'
;MLEMSKSIRKLDNFDIADNLFHYDYNTKHLLSLIRKGIDEEDPAFLSSYRSFEGEVFENFVYEKLLRYAKENDYIEKFVLKGFHQNKHKAYANTLSISEKEQIVYRTKSREISEFDAMFVTTKNELYFVEMTLVKSVLKLRRRLRKKKALLEIIFPNYEIKALIILNDGATGAKQFPSYCKVWFTNEFSAADVLAYIRAKEKRELLPKVKIKAPNMIEAHTLKLHPFRYYNTMSWITKTIRANKKFIIDMNFLMSFKIQRYQDLYNKFYIGYLNIENGKKLLNLTGDYKEDQRVVVALEKKHSDEIVLTYYIQTARKVLFLYTFDDEKITKEKKDPYGITVTEVFHTNKQMDNSYELSLANLETIGKLLKERYERNSTD
;
A
#
# COMPACT_ATOMS: atom_id res chain seq x y z
N MET A 1 -14.40 23.85 4.61
CA MET A 1 -12.92 23.64 4.57
C MET A 1 -12.63 22.48 5.51
N LEU A 2 -11.73 21.56 5.16
CA LEU A 2 -11.45 20.34 5.95
C LEU A 2 -10.70 20.67 7.25
N GLU A 3 -11.38 21.16 8.27
CA GLU A 3 -10.79 21.59 9.54
C GLU A 3 -11.02 20.58 10.67
N MET A 4 -9.98 20.27 11.42
CA MET A 4 -10.06 19.25 12.48
C MET A 4 -10.95 19.71 13.64
N SER A 5 -11.85 18.85 14.09
CA SER A 5 -12.68 19.12 15.27
C SER A 5 -11.85 19.05 16.57
N LYS A 6 -12.30 19.76 17.62
CA LYS A 6 -11.69 19.67 18.96
C LYS A 6 -11.74 18.25 19.53
N SER A 7 -12.82 17.51 19.25
CA SER A 7 -13.00 16.13 19.73
C SER A 7 -11.95 15.18 19.13
N ILE A 8 -11.66 15.29 17.83
CA ILE A 8 -10.59 14.52 17.17
C ILE A 8 -9.22 14.91 17.74
N ARG A 9 -8.92 16.22 17.83
CA ARG A 9 -7.64 16.71 18.34
C ARG A 9 -7.33 16.19 19.74
N LYS A 10 -8.32 16.27 20.65
CA LYS A 10 -8.18 15.89 22.05
C LYS A 10 -8.33 14.39 22.30
N LEU A 11 -8.74 13.61 21.30
CA LEU A 11 -9.06 12.19 21.44
C LEU A 11 -10.09 11.93 22.56
N ASP A 12 -11.10 12.80 22.68
CA ASP A 12 -12.22 12.62 23.60
C ASP A 12 -13.02 11.37 23.20
N ASN A 13 -13.37 10.47 24.12
CA ASN A 13 -14.04 9.21 23.79
C ASN A 13 -15.54 9.16 24.14
N PHE A 14 -16.11 10.23 24.73
CA PHE A 14 -17.45 10.19 25.36
C PHE A 14 -18.58 9.69 24.44
N ASP A 15 -18.57 10.11 23.18
CA ASP A 15 -19.56 9.81 22.15
C ASP A 15 -19.31 8.47 21.42
N ILE A 16 -18.17 7.80 21.65
CA ILE A 16 -17.74 6.60 20.90
C ILE A 16 -17.29 5.42 21.78
N ALA A 17 -17.18 5.59 23.10
CA ALA A 17 -16.45 4.68 23.98
C ALA A 17 -16.84 3.21 23.80
N ASP A 18 -18.15 2.89 23.87
CA ASP A 18 -18.58 1.50 23.80
C ASP A 18 -18.43 0.86 22.41
N ASN A 19 -18.47 1.66 21.34
CA ASN A 19 -18.23 1.18 19.99
C ASN A 19 -16.83 0.57 19.83
N LEU A 20 -15.82 1.07 20.55
CA LEU A 20 -14.45 0.56 20.44
C LEU A 20 -14.34 -0.89 20.92
N PHE A 21 -15.06 -1.24 21.99
CA PHE A 21 -15.02 -2.60 22.52
C PHE A 21 -15.78 -3.63 21.67
N HIS A 22 -16.46 -3.18 20.60
CA HIS A 22 -17.20 -4.03 19.66
C HIS A 22 -16.40 -4.44 18.41
N TYR A 23 -15.19 -3.91 18.23
CA TYR A 23 -14.25 -4.31 17.17
C TYR A 23 -13.50 -5.59 17.56
N ASP A 24 -13.16 -6.42 16.57
CA ASP A 24 -12.37 -7.64 16.76
C ASP A 24 -10.88 -7.35 16.54
N TYR A 25 -10.16 -7.05 17.61
CA TYR A 25 -8.74 -6.72 17.57
C TYR A 25 -7.84 -7.95 17.53
N ASN A 26 -6.73 -7.87 16.78
CA ASN A 26 -5.77 -8.97 16.70
C ASN A 26 -4.87 -9.06 17.95
N THR A 27 -5.42 -9.62 19.03
CA THR A 27 -4.77 -9.65 20.36
C THR A 27 -4.20 -11.01 20.76
N LYS A 28 -4.38 -12.07 19.95
CA LYS A 28 -4.00 -13.45 20.33
C LYS A 28 -2.52 -13.58 20.75
N HIS A 29 -1.62 -12.95 19.99
CA HIS A 29 -0.19 -12.99 20.30
C HIS A 29 0.14 -12.18 21.56
N LEU A 30 -0.36 -10.94 21.65
CA LEU A 30 -0.19 -10.06 22.82
C LEU A 30 -0.67 -10.75 24.12
N LEU A 31 -1.86 -11.33 24.10
CA LEU A 31 -2.41 -12.06 25.25
C LEU A 31 -1.60 -13.32 25.58
N SER A 32 -0.94 -13.94 24.60
CA SER A 32 -0.01 -15.03 24.88
C SER A 32 1.26 -14.56 25.57
N LEU A 33 1.79 -13.38 25.23
CA LEU A 33 2.98 -12.81 25.89
C LEU A 33 2.65 -12.41 27.33
N ILE A 34 1.51 -11.75 27.54
CA ILE A 34 1.00 -11.38 28.87
C ILE A 34 0.86 -12.61 29.77
N ARG A 35 0.24 -13.69 29.26
CA ARG A 35 0.08 -14.94 30.05
C ARG A 35 1.40 -15.61 30.42
N LYS A 36 2.45 -15.39 29.63
CA LYS A 36 3.80 -15.89 29.90
C LYS A 36 4.59 -14.99 30.86
N GLY A 37 4.03 -13.86 31.28
CA GLY A 37 4.74 -12.89 32.12
C GLY A 37 5.95 -12.27 31.43
N ILE A 38 5.90 -12.12 30.10
CA ILE A 38 6.95 -11.41 29.36
C ILE A 38 6.92 -9.94 29.79
N ASP A 39 8.11 -9.39 30.01
CA ASP A 39 8.31 -8.00 30.42
C ASP A 39 7.73 -7.02 29.38
N GLU A 40 7.15 -5.90 29.84
CA GLU A 40 6.53 -4.91 28.95
C GLU A 40 7.57 -4.14 28.12
N GLU A 41 8.82 -4.10 28.57
CA GLU A 41 9.96 -3.53 27.85
C GLU A 41 10.59 -4.53 26.86
N ASP A 42 10.15 -5.80 26.87
CA ASP A 42 10.64 -6.80 25.92
C ASP A 42 10.27 -6.40 24.47
N PRO A 43 11.21 -6.48 23.51
CA PRO A 43 10.95 -6.10 22.13
C PRO A 43 9.75 -6.83 21.47
N ALA A 44 9.50 -8.09 21.82
CA ALA A 44 8.35 -8.84 21.31
C ALA A 44 7.04 -8.30 21.89
N PHE A 45 7.02 -7.96 23.18
CA PHE A 45 5.86 -7.32 23.82
C PHE A 45 5.59 -5.95 23.20
N LEU A 46 6.59 -5.07 23.18
CA LEU A 46 6.48 -3.72 22.62
C LEU A 46 5.97 -3.75 21.18
N SER A 47 6.53 -4.63 20.34
CA SER A 47 6.10 -4.79 18.95
C SER A 47 4.63 -5.22 18.86
N SER A 48 4.22 -6.23 19.64
CA SER A 48 2.84 -6.72 19.65
C SER A 48 1.86 -5.69 20.20
N TYR A 49 2.22 -4.96 21.26
CA TYR A 49 1.40 -3.92 21.86
C TYR A 49 1.24 -2.72 20.92
N ARG A 50 2.32 -2.25 20.28
CA ARG A 50 2.25 -1.15 19.30
C ARG A 50 1.38 -1.47 18.10
N SER A 51 1.40 -2.72 17.63
CA SER A 51 0.51 -3.17 16.56
C SER A 51 -0.96 -3.12 17.00
N PHE A 52 -1.26 -3.58 18.22
CA PHE A 52 -2.61 -3.50 18.80
C PHE A 52 -3.04 -2.04 19.01
N GLU A 53 -2.20 -1.23 19.62
CA GLU A 53 -2.47 0.20 19.90
C GLU A 53 -2.75 0.98 18.62
N GLY A 54 -2.01 0.69 17.54
CA GLY A 54 -2.27 1.26 16.22
C GLY A 54 -3.66 0.89 15.67
N GLU A 55 -4.06 -0.38 15.79
CA GLU A 55 -5.39 -0.86 15.35
C GLU A 55 -6.52 -0.18 16.15
N VAL A 56 -6.35 -0.02 17.47
CA VAL A 56 -7.32 0.71 18.31
C VAL A 56 -7.38 2.18 17.92
N PHE A 57 -6.24 2.83 17.67
CA PHE A 57 -6.19 4.22 17.23
C PHE A 57 -6.91 4.44 15.90
N GLU A 58 -6.69 3.57 14.93
CA GLU A 58 -7.39 3.63 13.63
C GLU A 58 -8.90 3.55 13.81
N ASN A 59 -9.39 2.60 14.60
CA ASN A 59 -10.83 2.45 14.87
C ASN A 59 -11.39 3.62 15.68
N PHE A 60 -10.62 4.16 16.63
CA PHE A 60 -10.96 5.36 17.38
C PHE A 60 -11.21 6.54 16.45
N VAL A 61 -10.23 6.86 15.61
CA VAL A 61 -10.36 8.04 14.76
C VAL A 61 -11.36 7.78 13.63
N TYR A 62 -11.51 6.54 13.15
CA TYR A 62 -12.58 6.19 12.22
C TYR A 62 -13.98 6.51 12.77
N GLU A 63 -14.27 6.12 14.01
CA GLU A 63 -15.53 6.46 14.70
C GLU A 63 -15.76 7.97 14.82
N LYS A 64 -14.68 8.74 15.02
CA LYS A 64 -14.73 10.20 15.02
C LYS A 64 -14.99 10.79 13.64
N LEU A 65 -14.33 10.24 12.62
CA LEU A 65 -14.51 10.69 11.24
C LEU A 65 -15.93 10.43 10.74
N LEU A 66 -16.59 9.35 11.18
CA LEU A 66 -18.01 9.11 10.89
C LEU A 66 -18.91 10.24 11.41
N ARG A 67 -18.72 10.65 12.67
CA ARG A 67 -19.49 11.75 13.28
C ARG A 67 -19.18 13.08 12.62
N TYR A 68 -17.89 13.33 12.38
CA TYR A 68 -17.44 14.50 11.64
C TYR A 68 -18.07 14.59 10.25
N ALA A 69 -18.10 13.48 9.50
CA ALA A 69 -18.73 13.44 8.17
C ALA A 69 -20.24 13.63 8.22
N LYS A 70 -20.92 13.14 9.27
CA LYS A 70 -22.35 13.38 9.48
C LYS A 70 -22.66 14.86 9.75
N GLU A 71 -21.77 15.57 10.43
CA GLU A 71 -21.96 16.97 10.86
C GLU A 71 -21.53 18.01 9.80
N ASN A 72 -20.86 17.58 8.73
CA ASN A 72 -20.26 18.47 7.75
C ASN A 72 -20.83 18.22 6.35
N ASP A 73 -21.75 19.09 5.92
CA ASP A 73 -22.48 18.97 4.64
C ASP A 73 -21.59 19.01 3.39
N TYR A 74 -20.35 19.50 3.50
CA TYR A 74 -19.42 19.47 2.37
C TYR A 74 -18.88 18.05 2.09
N ILE A 75 -19.10 17.09 2.99
CA ILE A 75 -18.78 15.67 2.78
C ILE A 75 -20.00 14.99 2.15
N GLU A 76 -19.95 14.84 0.83
CA GLU A 76 -21.04 14.25 0.04
C GLU A 76 -21.14 12.73 0.25
N LYS A 77 -19.99 12.05 0.38
CA LYS A 77 -19.93 10.60 0.57
C LYS A 77 -18.84 10.23 1.57
N PHE A 78 -19.14 9.38 2.54
CA PHE A 78 -18.18 8.79 3.46
C PHE A 78 -18.28 7.26 3.37
N VAL A 79 -17.15 6.59 3.18
CA VAL A 79 -17.11 5.15 2.97
C VAL A 79 -17.15 4.43 4.31
N LEU A 80 -18.19 3.62 4.50
CA LEU A 80 -18.36 2.76 5.66
C LEU A 80 -17.31 1.63 5.67
N LYS A 81 -16.93 1.17 6.88
CA LYS A 81 -16.07 0.01 7.18
C LYS A 81 -16.48 -0.60 8.53
N GLY A 82 -15.96 -1.78 8.88
CA GLY A 82 -16.35 -2.44 10.12
C GLY A 82 -17.82 -2.83 10.19
N PHE A 83 -18.34 -2.89 11.41
CA PHE A 83 -19.74 -3.20 11.68
C PHE A 83 -20.74 -2.15 11.17
N HIS A 84 -20.27 -1.01 10.63
CA HIS A 84 -21.12 0.03 10.07
C HIS A 84 -21.72 -0.34 8.71
N GLN A 85 -21.21 -1.34 8.00
CA GLN A 85 -21.83 -1.86 6.77
C GLN A 85 -22.25 -3.33 6.88
N ASN A 86 -23.01 -3.79 5.88
CA ASN A 86 -23.46 -5.18 5.80
C ASN A 86 -22.32 -6.12 5.41
N LYS A 87 -22.40 -7.39 5.86
CA LYS A 87 -21.32 -8.41 5.85
C LYS A 87 -20.43 -8.42 4.61
N HIS A 88 -19.15 -8.73 4.83
CA HIS A 88 -18.08 -8.86 3.85
C HIS A 88 -18.57 -9.34 2.47
N LYS A 89 -18.35 -8.50 1.45
CA LYS A 89 -18.52 -8.90 0.05
C LYS A 89 -17.24 -8.64 -0.72
N ALA A 90 -16.58 -9.74 -1.08
CA ALA A 90 -15.37 -9.76 -1.88
C ALA A 90 -15.69 -9.47 -3.36
N TYR A 91 -15.80 -8.21 -3.73
CA TYR A 91 -15.96 -7.82 -5.13
C TYR A 91 -14.61 -7.65 -5.81
N ALA A 92 -14.42 -8.24 -6.99
CA ALA A 92 -13.16 -8.15 -7.73
C ALA A 92 -13.08 -6.88 -8.60
N ASN A 93 -11.88 -6.31 -8.69
CA ASN A 93 -11.56 -5.09 -9.45
C ASN A 93 -12.39 -3.87 -9.01
N THR A 94 -12.67 -3.77 -7.72
CA THR A 94 -13.36 -2.63 -7.12
C THR A 94 -12.91 -2.41 -5.68
N LEU A 95 -13.41 -1.33 -5.07
CA LEU A 95 -13.33 -1.11 -3.64
C LEU A 95 -14.31 -2.04 -2.92
N SER A 96 -13.83 -2.67 -1.86
CA SER A 96 -14.59 -3.60 -1.03
C SER A 96 -14.05 -3.59 0.39
N ILE A 97 -14.65 -4.38 1.27
CA ILE A 97 -14.16 -4.58 2.63
C ILE A 97 -13.43 -5.90 2.74
N SER A 98 -12.22 -5.85 3.31
CA SER A 98 -11.41 -7.04 3.58
C SER A 98 -12.02 -7.87 4.72
N GLU A 99 -11.47 -9.07 4.95
CA GLU A 99 -11.83 -9.87 6.13
C GLU A 99 -11.44 -9.17 7.44
N LYS A 100 -10.44 -8.28 7.40
CA LYS A 100 -10.01 -7.43 8.52
C LYS A 100 -10.83 -6.14 8.65
N GLU A 101 -11.98 -6.07 7.98
CA GLU A 101 -12.88 -4.92 8.03
C GLU A 101 -12.30 -3.59 7.48
N GLN A 102 -11.22 -3.64 6.71
CA GLN A 102 -10.58 -2.47 6.11
C GLN A 102 -11.09 -2.19 4.70
N ILE A 103 -11.04 -0.93 4.26
CA ILE A 103 -11.38 -0.55 2.89
C ILE A 103 -10.22 -0.95 1.99
N VAL A 104 -10.45 -1.82 1.01
CA VAL A 104 -9.40 -2.31 0.12
C VAL A 104 -9.82 -2.20 -1.34
N TYR A 105 -8.86 -1.85 -2.20
CA TYR A 105 -8.97 -2.14 -3.62
C TYR A 105 -8.37 -3.53 -3.88
N ARG A 106 -9.17 -4.43 -4.44
CA ARG A 106 -8.74 -5.80 -4.73
C ARG A 106 -8.91 -6.18 -6.19
N THR A 107 -7.98 -7.00 -6.64
CA THR A 107 -8.13 -7.82 -7.86
C THR A 107 -8.88 -9.11 -7.52
N LYS A 108 -9.05 -10.01 -8.48
CA LYS A 108 -9.64 -11.34 -8.23
C LYS A 108 -8.88 -12.17 -7.18
N SER A 109 -7.58 -11.95 -7.02
CA SER A 109 -6.70 -12.82 -6.22
C SER A 109 -5.96 -12.12 -5.09
N ARG A 110 -5.81 -10.79 -5.13
CA ARG A 110 -4.98 -10.02 -4.20
C ARG A 110 -5.54 -8.63 -3.93
N GLU A 111 -5.35 -8.18 -2.70
CA GLU A 111 -5.50 -6.78 -2.29
C GLU A 111 -4.28 -5.98 -2.78
N ILE A 112 -4.55 -4.83 -3.40
CA ILE A 112 -3.51 -3.96 -3.99
C ILE A 112 -3.21 -2.80 -3.06
N SER A 113 -4.25 -2.28 -2.41
CA SER A 113 -4.15 -1.20 -1.44
C SER A 113 -5.26 -1.30 -0.42
N GLU A 114 -4.96 -0.80 0.77
CA GLU A 114 -5.84 -0.68 1.92
C GLU A 114 -5.93 0.79 2.31
N PHE A 115 -7.05 1.24 2.85
CA PHE A 115 -7.29 2.62 3.24
C PHE A 115 -7.99 2.66 4.60
N ASP A 116 -7.53 3.52 5.50
CA ASP A 116 -8.04 3.57 6.88
C ASP A 116 -9.43 4.24 6.91
N ALA A 117 -9.62 5.25 6.07
CA ALA A 117 -10.93 5.83 5.73
C ALA A 117 -10.90 6.46 4.33
N MET A 118 -12.09 6.68 3.76
CA MET A 118 -12.24 7.38 2.48
C MET A 118 -13.50 8.23 2.47
N PHE A 119 -13.44 9.41 1.86
CA PHE A 119 -14.61 10.27 1.66
C PHE A 119 -14.48 11.16 0.42
N VAL A 120 -15.60 11.66 -0.07
CA VAL A 120 -15.72 12.54 -1.23
C VAL A 120 -16.36 13.85 -0.79
N THR A 121 -15.80 14.97 -1.22
CA THR A 121 -16.36 16.30 -0.96
C THR A 121 -17.27 16.76 -2.10
N THR A 122 -18.10 17.76 -1.84
CA THR A 122 -18.92 18.45 -2.85
C THR A 122 -18.13 19.12 -3.97
N LYS A 123 -16.79 19.17 -3.86
CA LYS A 123 -15.87 19.71 -4.88
C LYS A 123 -15.26 18.64 -5.78
N ASN A 124 -15.79 17.41 -5.77
CA ASN A 124 -15.18 16.26 -6.46
C ASN A 124 -13.73 15.98 -6.00
N GLU A 125 -13.43 16.23 -4.73
CA GLU A 125 -12.17 15.80 -4.13
C GLU A 125 -12.40 14.46 -3.44
N LEU A 126 -11.57 13.46 -3.74
CA LEU A 126 -11.58 12.19 -3.03
C LEU A 126 -10.41 12.17 -2.05
N TYR A 127 -10.75 12.14 -0.77
CA TYR A 127 -9.80 11.99 0.32
C TYR A 127 -9.67 10.53 0.71
N PHE A 128 -8.44 10.02 0.71
CA PHE A 128 -8.09 8.83 1.48
C PHE A 128 -7.36 9.24 2.76
N VAL A 129 -7.59 8.49 3.84
CA VAL A 129 -7.04 8.81 5.15
C VAL A 129 -5.96 7.79 5.50
N GLU A 130 -4.82 8.29 6.00
CA GLU A 130 -3.81 7.47 6.68
C GLU A 130 -3.64 7.93 8.12
N MET A 131 -3.58 6.96 9.03
CA MET A 131 -3.43 7.21 10.46
C MET A 131 -2.18 6.47 10.95
N THR A 132 -1.36 7.12 11.77
CA THR A 132 -0.23 6.41 12.37
C THR A 132 0.24 7.03 13.68
N LEU A 133 0.60 6.14 14.61
CA LEU A 133 1.27 6.49 15.86
C LEU A 133 2.80 6.58 15.71
N VAL A 134 3.34 6.27 14.52
CA VAL A 134 4.79 6.24 14.29
C VAL A 134 5.37 7.65 14.19
N LYS A 135 6.43 7.92 14.97
CA LYS A 135 7.07 9.24 15.05
C LYS A 135 7.77 9.70 13.77
N SER A 136 8.22 8.77 12.91
CA SER A 136 8.87 9.09 11.63
C SER A 136 8.01 8.71 10.44
N VAL A 137 7.66 9.70 9.61
CA VAL A 137 6.74 9.51 8.46
C VAL A 137 7.43 9.26 7.12
N LEU A 138 8.74 9.05 7.08
CA LEU A 138 9.49 8.88 5.81
C LEU A 138 8.97 7.69 4.98
N LYS A 139 8.74 6.54 5.64
CA LYS A 139 8.19 5.34 4.98
C LYS A 139 6.75 5.54 4.50
N LEU A 140 5.97 6.40 5.18
CA LEU A 140 4.58 6.69 4.84
C LEU A 140 4.49 7.37 3.46
N ARG A 141 5.42 8.25 3.11
CA ARG A 141 5.45 8.96 1.81
C ARG A 141 5.40 8.01 0.60
N ARG A 142 6.15 6.90 0.63
CA ARG A 142 6.15 5.90 -0.45
C ARG A 142 4.79 5.20 -0.59
N ARG A 143 4.16 4.89 0.54
CA ARG A 143 2.82 4.27 0.58
C ARG A 143 1.75 5.24 0.05
N LEU A 144 1.82 6.52 0.42
CA LEU A 144 0.93 7.57 -0.07
C LEU A 144 0.99 7.74 -1.59
N ARG A 145 2.20 7.76 -2.17
CA ARG A 145 2.38 7.87 -3.64
C ARG A 145 1.65 6.75 -4.38
N LYS A 146 1.80 5.50 -3.92
CA LYS A 146 1.13 4.34 -4.52
C LYS A 146 -0.39 4.39 -4.37
N LYS A 147 -0.89 4.77 -3.18
CA LYS A 147 -2.32 4.94 -2.91
C LYS A 147 -2.93 6.01 -3.82
N LYS A 148 -2.28 7.18 -3.92
CA LYS A 148 -2.67 8.25 -4.85
C LYS A 148 -2.68 7.76 -6.29
N ALA A 149 -1.60 7.15 -6.78
CA ALA A 149 -1.50 6.67 -8.16
C ALA A 149 -2.63 5.68 -8.51
N LEU A 150 -2.95 4.74 -7.61
CA LEU A 150 -4.09 3.84 -7.78
C LEU A 150 -5.41 4.61 -7.91
N LEU A 151 -5.67 5.51 -6.96
CA LEU A 151 -6.93 6.25 -6.91
C LEU A 151 -7.10 7.14 -8.14
N GLU A 152 -6.06 7.81 -8.62
CA GLU A 152 -6.16 8.64 -9.82
C GLU A 152 -6.39 7.81 -11.11
N ILE A 153 -6.06 6.51 -11.11
CA ILE A 153 -6.35 5.61 -12.23
C ILE A 153 -7.83 5.21 -12.21
N ILE A 154 -8.36 4.86 -11.04
CA ILE A 154 -9.73 4.35 -10.89
C ILE A 154 -10.77 5.46 -10.69
N PHE A 155 -10.35 6.68 -10.38
CA PHE A 155 -11.19 7.86 -10.20
C PHE A 155 -10.62 9.06 -10.98
N PRO A 156 -10.56 8.99 -12.32
CA PRO A 156 -9.92 10.03 -13.14
C PRO A 156 -10.60 11.39 -13.08
N ASN A 157 -11.86 11.43 -12.64
CA ASN A 157 -12.67 12.66 -12.56
C ASN A 157 -12.63 13.31 -11.16
N TYR A 158 -11.83 12.77 -10.23
CA TYR A 158 -11.70 13.30 -8.88
C TYR A 158 -10.29 13.86 -8.66
N GLU A 159 -10.20 14.95 -7.90
CA GLU A 159 -8.91 15.40 -7.35
C GLU A 159 -8.56 14.52 -6.15
N ILE A 160 -7.47 13.75 -6.24
CA ILE A 160 -7.08 12.83 -5.16
C ILE A 160 -6.25 13.56 -4.11
N LYS A 161 -6.77 13.60 -2.89
CA LYS A 161 -6.14 14.20 -1.71
C LYS A 161 -5.94 13.16 -0.61
N ALA A 162 -5.02 13.43 0.29
CA ALA A 162 -4.76 12.61 1.46
C ALA A 162 -5.01 13.41 2.73
N LEU A 163 -5.67 12.81 3.71
CA LEU A 163 -5.72 13.32 5.07
C LEU A 163 -4.82 12.42 5.94
N ILE A 164 -3.79 13.00 6.53
CA ILE A 164 -2.83 12.29 7.38
C ILE A 164 -3.09 12.67 8.82
N ILE A 165 -3.38 11.69 9.67
CA ILE A 165 -3.64 11.90 11.09
C ILE A 165 -2.48 11.30 11.89
N LEU A 166 -1.78 12.16 12.63
CA LEU A 166 -0.57 11.85 13.38
C LEU A 166 -0.73 12.26 14.84
N ASN A 167 0.00 11.62 15.74
CA ASN A 167 0.16 12.15 17.09
C ASN A 167 1.13 13.35 17.11
N ASP A 168 0.92 14.23 18.08
CA ASP A 168 1.88 15.28 18.43
C ASP A 168 3.27 14.68 18.68
N GLY A 169 4.29 15.38 18.20
CA GLY A 169 5.68 14.92 18.21
C GLY A 169 6.11 14.08 17.00
N ALA A 170 5.21 13.81 16.03
CA ALA A 170 5.63 13.24 14.75
C ALA A 170 6.54 14.20 13.96
N THR A 171 7.65 13.67 13.45
CA THR A 171 8.68 14.40 12.70
C THR A 171 8.57 14.13 11.21
N GLY A 172 9.01 15.09 10.39
CA GLY A 172 9.01 14.95 8.93
C GLY A 172 7.69 15.31 8.22
N ALA A 173 6.65 15.72 8.96
CA ALA A 173 5.36 16.10 8.38
C ALA A 173 5.44 17.26 7.36
N LYS A 174 6.40 18.18 7.52
CA LYS A 174 6.66 19.27 6.55
C LYS A 174 7.11 18.77 5.17
N GLN A 175 7.54 17.52 5.04
CA GLN A 175 7.99 16.94 3.78
C GLN A 175 6.87 16.22 3.01
N PHE A 176 5.63 16.26 3.51
CA PHE A 176 4.52 15.70 2.76
C PHE A 176 4.23 16.52 1.49
N PRO A 177 3.82 15.85 0.40
CA PRO A 177 3.40 16.55 -0.81
C PRO A 177 2.18 17.45 -0.58
N SER A 178 1.95 18.39 -1.49
CA SER A 178 0.85 19.37 -1.43
C SER A 178 -0.56 18.76 -1.43
N TYR A 179 -0.72 17.52 -1.93
CA TYR A 179 -2.01 16.82 -1.87
C TYR A 179 -2.35 16.27 -0.47
N CYS A 180 -1.42 16.36 0.48
CA CYS A 180 -1.62 15.91 1.86
C CYS A 180 -2.04 17.07 2.76
N LYS A 181 -3.15 16.90 3.49
CA LYS A 181 -3.48 17.69 4.68
C LYS A 181 -3.08 16.89 5.92
N VAL A 182 -2.48 17.55 6.90
CA VAL A 182 -2.01 16.89 8.14
C VAL A 182 -2.81 17.40 9.33
N TRP A 183 -3.30 16.48 10.15
CA TRP A 183 -3.92 16.74 11.45
C TRP A 183 -3.09 16.09 12.55
N PHE A 184 -2.91 16.83 13.65
CA PHE A 184 -2.18 16.36 14.82
C PHE A 184 -3.14 16.16 15.99
N THR A 185 -3.14 14.96 16.54
CA THR A 185 -3.88 14.58 17.75
C THR A 185 -2.96 14.58 18.95
N ASN A 186 -3.55 14.63 20.15
CA ASN A 186 -2.82 14.33 21.38
C ASN A 186 -2.26 12.89 21.36
N GLU A 187 -1.44 12.56 22.36
CA GLU A 187 -0.97 11.19 22.54
C GLU A 187 -2.15 10.25 22.82
N PHE A 188 -2.14 9.09 22.15
CA PHE A 188 -3.18 8.07 22.25
C PHE A 188 -2.65 6.88 23.06
N SER A 189 -3.52 6.26 23.86
CA SER A 189 -3.23 5.02 24.57
C SER A 189 -4.40 4.04 24.44
N ALA A 190 -4.08 2.77 24.20
CA ALA A 190 -5.06 1.67 24.13
C ALA A 190 -5.20 0.91 25.45
N ALA A 191 -4.65 1.42 26.56
CA ALA A 191 -4.62 0.73 27.85
C ALA A 191 -6.01 0.31 28.34
N ASP A 192 -7.01 1.19 28.25
CA ASP A 192 -8.38 0.90 28.69
C ASP A 192 -9.04 -0.22 27.86
N VAL A 193 -8.75 -0.25 26.55
CA VAL A 193 -9.24 -1.30 25.65
C VAL A 193 -8.57 -2.63 25.97
N LEU A 194 -7.26 -2.63 26.20
CA LEU A 194 -6.55 -3.84 26.64
C LEU A 194 -7.06 -4.34 27.99
N ALA A 195 -7.31 -3.44 28.95
CA ALA A 195 -7.84 -3.77 30.27
C ALA A 195 -9.21 -4.46 30.16
N TYR A 196 -10.11 -3.92 29.32
CA TYR A 196 -11.40 -4.55 29.04
C TYR A 196 -11.27 -5.94 28.41
N ILE A 197 -10.37 -6.10 27.43
CA ILE A 197 -10.12 -7.40 26.77
C ILE A 197 -9.60 -8.44 27.77
N ARG A 198 -8.77 -8.03 28.74
CA ARG A 198 -8.17 -8.89 29.76
C ARG A 198 -9.11 -9.22 30.94
N ALA A 199 -10.15 -8.42 31.15
CA ALA A 199 -11.02 -8.56 32.31
C ALA A 199 -11.68 -9.96 32.32
N LYS A 200 -11.61 -10.64 33.48
CA LYS A 200 -12.29 -11.93 33.69
C LYS A 200 -13.81 -11.75 33.71
N GLU A 201 -14.26 -10.68 34.35
CA GLU A 201 -15.64 -10.24 34.39
C GLU A 201 -15.78 -9.03 33.50
N LYS A 202 -16.46 -9.21 32.36
CA LYS A 202 -16.71 -8.12 31.43
C LYS A 202 -17.94 -7.35 31.87
N ARG A 203 -17.82 -6.03 31.96
CA ARG A 203 -19.01 -5.17 32.06
C ARG A 203 -19.90 -5.38 30.84
N GLU A 204 -21.20 -5.19 31.02
CA GLU A 204 -22.12 -5.16 29.89
C GLU A 204 -21.84 -3.92 29.03
N LEU A 205 -21.71 -4.14 27.72
CA LEU A 205 -21.51 -3.06 26.76
C LEU A 205 -22.85 -2.53 26.28
N LEU A 206 -22.94 -1.22 26.10
CA LEU A 206 -24.04 -0.62 25.36
C LEU A 206 -24.09 -1.18 23.93
N PRO A 207 -25.29 -1.27 23.32
CA PRO A 207 -25.43 -1.74 21.95
C PRO A 207 -24.60 -0.92 20.94
N LYS A 208 -24.14 -1.59 19.88
CA LYS A 208 -23.40 -0.95 18.77
C LYS A 208 -24.17 0.23 18.19
N VAL A 209 -23.59 1.42 18.22
CA VAL A 209 -24.16 2.61 17.60
C VAL A 209 -23.72 2.68 16.14
N LYS A 210 -24.60 2.33 15.21
CA LYS A 210 -24.37 2.48 13.76
C LYS A 210 -24.77 3.87 13.30
N ILE A 211 -23.86 4.58 12.64
CA ILE A 211 -24.16 5.89 12.05
C ILE A 211 -24.95 5.70 10.75
N LYS A 212 -26.19 6.20 10.73
CA LYS A 212 -27.05 6.24 9.53
C LYS A 212 -27.22 7.69 9.10
N ALA A 213 -26.69 8.03 7.92
CA ALA A 213 -26.89 9.32 7.27
C ALA A 213 -26.85 9.13 5.73
N PRO A 214 -27.49 9.99 4.94
CA PRO A 214 -27.55 9.83 3.48
C PRO A 214 -26.17 9.83 2.79
N ASN A 215 -25.19 10.50 3.38
CA ASN A 215 -23.82 10.54 2.89
C ASN A 215 -22.98 9.31 3.29
N MET A 216 -23.51 8.37 4.08
CA MET A 216 -22.79 7.16 4.47
C MET A 216 -23.04 6.05 3.45
N ILE A 217 -21.98 5.59 2.78
CA ILE A 217 -22.09 4.66 1.65
C ILE A 217 -21.24 3.41 1.84
N GLU A 218 -21.65 2.29 1.24
CA GLU A 218 -20.80 1.10 1.15
C GLU A 218 -19.72 1.27 0.08
N ALA A 219 -18.51 0.75 0.31
CA ALA A 219 -17.34 0.97 -0.55
C ALA A 219 -17.57 0.65 -2.04
N HIS A 220 -18.31 -0.43 -2.32
CA HIS A 220 -18.57 -0.93 -3.67
C HIS A 220 -19.54 -0.05 -4.48
N THR A 221 -20.21 0.92 -3.86
CA THR A 221 -21.16 1.83 -4.52
C THR A 221 -20.47 2.99 -5.22
N LEU A 222 -19.21 3.27 -4.88
CA LEU A 222 -18.39 4.21 -5.64
C LEU A 222 -18.18 3.65 -7.04
N LYS A 223 -18.52 4.45 -8.06
CA LYS A 223 -18.32 4.05 -9.46
C LYS A 223 -16.87 4.29 -9.86
N LEU A 224 -16.16 3.21 -10.14
CA LEU A 224 -14.77 3.25 -10.59
C LEU A 224 -14.67 3.24 -12.11
N HIS A 225 -13.66 3.93 -12.64
CA HIS A 225 -13.16 3.70 -13.98
C HIS A 225 -12.56 2.28 -14.07
N PRO A 226 -12.90 1.49 -15.10
CA PRO A 226 -12.41 0.13 -15.24
C PRO A 226 -10.88 0.04 -15.22
N PHE A 227 -10.36 -0.77 -14.31
CA PHE A 227 -8.93 -1.02 -14.20
C PHE A 227 -8.67 -2.50 -13.93
N ARG A 228 -7.81 -3.13 -14.75
CA ARG A 228 -7.45 -4.54 -14.63
C ARG A 228 -5.95 -4.68 -14.43
N TYR A 229 -5.54 -4.74 -13.16
CA TYR A 229 -4.15 -4.70 -12.73
C TYR A 229 -3.19 -5.58 -13.56
N TYR A 230 -3.47 -6.88 -13.66
CA TYR A 230 -2.57 -7.80 -14.38
C TYR A 230 -2.64 -7.63 -15.90
N ASN A 231 -3.80 -7.27 -16.46
CA ASN A 231 -3.94 -6.99 -17.90
C ASN A 231 -3.15 -5.75 -18.29
N THR A 232 -3.20 -4.69 -17.48
CA THR A 232 -2.41 -3.47 -17.70
C THR A 232 -0.92 -3.77 -17.59
N MET A 233 -0.48 -4.55 -16.60
CA MET A 233 0.92 -4.98 -16.50
C MET A 233 1.37 -5.78 -17.73
N SER A 234 0.57 -6.75 -18.18
CA SER A 234 0.82 -7.51 -19.41
C SER A 234 0.92 -6.62 -20.64
N TRP A 235 0.01 -5.66 -20.78
CA TRP A 235 0.04 -4.70 -21.88
C TRP A 235 1.31 -3.86 -21.86
N ILE A 236 1.72 -3.33 -20.70
CA ILE A 236 2.96 -2.56 -20.57
C ILE A 236 4.18 -3.40 -20.96
N THR A 237 4.30 -4.63 -20.43
CA THR A 237 5.41 -5.55 -20.77
C THR A 237 5.48 -5.85 -22.26
N LYS A 238 4.33 -6.04 -22.92
CA LYS A 238 4.29 -6.29 -24.37
C LYS A 238 4.66 -5.05 -25.17
N THR A 239 4.06 -3.90 -24.83
CA THR A 239 4.21 -2.67 -25.61
C THR A 239 5.62 -2.09 -25.49
N ILE A 240 6.23 -2.11 -24.30
CA ILE A 240 7.62 -1.62 -24.13
C ILE A 240 8.63 -2.42 -24.95
N ARG A 241 8.31 -3.68 -25.30
CA ARG A 241 9.11 -4.61 -26.10
C ARG A 241 8.66 -4.77 -27.55
N ALA A 242 7.61 -4.07 -27.97
CA ALA A 242 6.99 -4.30 -29.29
C ALA A 242 7.81 -3.74 -30.46
N ASN A 243 8.71 -2.78 -30.20
CA ASN A 243 9.48 -2.12 -31.24
C ASN A 243 10.60 -3.04 -31.75
N LYS A 244 10.67 -3.27 -33.07
CA LYS A 244 11.71 -4.14 -33.67
C LYS A 244 13.11 -3.53 -33.67
N LYS A 245 13.23 -2.21 -33.54
CA LYS A 245 14.52 -1.49 -33.59
C LYS A 245 15.13 -1.26 -32.21
N PHE A 246 14.30 -1.16 -31.17
CA PHE A 246 14.75 -0.81 -29.83
C PHE A 246 14.48 -1.93 -28.85
N ILE A 247 15.46 -2.20 -27.99
CA ILE A 247 15.35 -3.21 -26.93
C ILE A 247 14.26 -2.79 -25.93
N ILE A 248 14.10 -1.50 -25.67
CA ILE A 248 12.99 -0.92 -24.92
C ILE A 248 12.53 0.36 -25.60
N ASP A 249 11.22 0.59 -25.66
CA ASP A 249 10.65 1.84 -26.15
C ASP A 249 10.68 2.91 -25.04
N MET A 250 11.70 3.77 -25.08
CA MET A 250 11.88 4.85 -24.11
C MET A 250 10.78 5.93 -24.22
N ASN A 251 10.23 6.18 -25.41
CA ASN A 251 9.16 7.15 -25.57
C ASN A 251 7.87 6.65 -24.90
N PHE A 252 7.57 5.36 -25.06
CA PHE A 252 6.47 4.72 -24.35
C PHE A 252 6.69 4.76 -22.83
N LEU A 253 7.86 4.31 -22.36
CA LEU A 253 8.21 4.28 -20.93
C LEU A 253 8.08 5.65 -20.28
N MET A 254 8.58 6.70 -20.94
CA MET A 254 8.61 8.06 -20.40
C MET A 254 7.34 8.85 -20.67
N SER A 255 6.34 8.27 -21.36
CA SER A 255 5.06 8.93 -21.56
C SER A 255 4.33 9.16 -20.23
N PHE A 256 3.62 10.28 -20.12
CA PHE A 256 2.89 10.66 -18.91
C PHE A 256 1.98 9.54 -18.37
N LYS A 257 1.24 8.88 -19.27
CA LYS A 257 0.35 7.77 -18.92
C LYS A 257 1.11 6.60 -18.29
N ILE A 258 2.27 6.24 -18.83
CA ILE A 258 3.05 5.09 -18.36
C ILE A 258 3.78 5.42 -17.07
N GLN A 259 4.28 6.65 -16.90
CA GLN A 259 4.85 7.11 -15.65
C GLN A 259 3.85 7.04 -14.49
N ARG A 260 2.57 7.40 -14.72
CA ARG A 260 1.51 7.24 -13.72
C ARG A 260 1.28 5.78 -13.32
N TYR A 261 1.33 4.84 -14.26
CA TYR A 261 1.31 3.42 -13.91
C TYR A 261 2.57 3.02 -13.15
N GLN A 262 3.75 3.55 -13.51
CA GLN A 262 4.99 3.21 -12.83
C GLN A 262 4.96 3.64 -11.36
N ASP A 263 4.29 4.74 -11.02
CA ASP A 263 4.07 5.16 -9.63
C ASP A 263 3.19 4.17 -8.84
N LEU A 264 2.28 3.45 -9.51
CA LEU A 264 1.48 2.38 -8.90
C LEU A 264 2.27 1.08 -8.76
N TYR A 265 2.80 0.54 -9.87
CA TYR A 265 3.48 -0.77 -9.88
C TYR A 265 4.87 -0.73 -9.23
N ASN A 266 5.51 0.44 -9.22
CA ASN A 266 6.93 0.69 -8.95
C ASN A 266 7.90 0.04 -9.93
N LYS A 267 7.48 -0.99 -10.66
CA LYS A 267 8.33 -1.80 -11.52
C LYS A 267 7.59 -2.31 -12.76
N PHE A 268 8.30 -2.37 -13.88
CA PHE A 268 7.82 -2.99 -15.12
C PHE A 268 8.75 -4.09 -15.56
N TYR A 269 8.18 -5.26 -15.82
CA TYR A 269 8.92 -6.43 -16.30
C TYR A 269 9.14 -6.32 -17.80
N ILE A 270 10.38 -6.50 -18.25
CA ILE A 270 10.77 -6.24 -19.64
C ILE A 270 11.33 -7.46 -20.36
N GLY A 271 11.67 -8.53 -19.63
CA GLY A 271 12.20 -9.75 -20.23
C GLY A 271 12.83 -10.67 -19.18
N TYR A 272 13.65 -11.61 -19.64
CA TYR A 272 14.41 -12.49 -18.77
C TYR A 272 15.80 -12.77 -19.32
N LEU A 273 16.75 -13.10 -18.43
CA LEU A 273 17.99 -13.79 -18.78
C LEU A 273 17.80 -15.30 -18.57
N ASN A 274 18.47 -16.10 -19.38
CA ASN A 274 18.74 -17.49 -19.02
C ASN A 274 19.63 -17.57 -17.76
N ILE A 275 19.65 -18.73 -17.12
CA ILE A 275 20.37 -18.90 -15.86
C ILE A 275 21.88 -18.73 -16.00
N GLU A 276 22.47 -19.05 -17.15
CA GLU A 276 23.91 -18.92 -17.37
C GLU A 276 24.35 -17.45 -17.35
N ASN A 277 23.64 -16.60 -18.10
CA ASN A 277 23.85 -15.14 -18.06
C ASN A 277 23.52 -14.57 -16.69
N GLY A 278 22.48 -15.10 -16.03
CA GLY A 278 22.14 -14.76 -14.65
C GLY A 278 23.26 -15.06 -13.65
N LYS A 279 23.90 -16.24 -13.75
CA LYS A 279 25.03 -16.66 -12.91
C LYS A 279 26.22 -15.71 -13.07
N LYS A 280 26.56 -15.36 -14.31
CA LYS A 280 27.65 -14.42 -14.63
C LYS A 280 27.37 -13.01 -14.08
N LEU A 281 26.15 -12.49 -14.31
CA LEU A 281 25.80 -11.13 -13.92
C LEU A 281 25.65 -10.95 -12.40
N LEU A 282 25.04 -11.92 -11.73
CA LEU A 282 24.63 -11.80 -10.32
C LEU A 282 25.50 -12.61 -9.35
N ASN A 283 26.63 -13.16 -9.82
CA ASN A 283 27.52 -14.02 -9.05
C ASN A 283 26.76 -15.12 -8.29
N LEU A 284 25.81 -15.77 -8.96
CA LEU A 284 24.90 -16.72 -8.31
C LEU A 284 25.66 -18.00 -7.95
N THR A 285 25.62 -18.35 -6.67
CA THR A 285 26.07 -19.64 -6.16
C THR A 285 24.87 -20.55 -5.89
N GLY A 286 24.98 -21.83 -6.24
CA GLY A 286 23.96 -22.86 -5.99
C GLY A 286 23.36 -23.51 -7.24
N ASP A 287 22.55 -24.55 -6.99
CA ASP A 287 21.90 -25.35 -8.02
C ASP A 287 20.58 -24.73 -8.46
N TYR A 288 20.54 -24.35 -9.73
CA TYR A 288 19.35 -23.84 -10.40
C TYR A 288 19.03 -24.79 -11.56
N LYS A 289 17.74 -24.91 -11.89
CA LYS A 289 17.32 -25.68 -13.08
C LYS A 289 17.89 -25.04 -14.35
N GLU A 290 18.12 -25.86 -15.37
CA GLU A 290 18.62 -25.38 -16.67
C GLU A 290 17.67 -24.37 -17.32
N ASP A 291 16.37 -24.58 -17.17
CA ASP A 291 15.32 -23.68 -17.68
C ASP A 291 15.00 -22.51 -16.73
N GLN A 292 15.76 -22.35 -15.64
CA GLN A 292 15.51 -21.27 -14.68
C GLN A 292 15.71 -19.91 -15.34
N ARG A 293 14.67 -19.08 -15.29
CA ARG A 293 14.73 -17.70 -15.79
C ARG A 293 15.05 -16.72 -14.68
N VAL A 294 15.87 -15.73 -14.99
CA VAL A 294 16.09 -14.53 -14.18
C VAL A 294 15.26 -13.41 -14.80
N VAL A 295 14.12 -13.07 -14.20
CA VAL A 295 13.21 -12.06 -14.72
C VAL A 295 13.79 -10.67 -14.47
N VAL A 296 13.84 -9.85 -15.52
CA VAL A 296 14.40 -8.49 -15.49
C VAL A 296 13.27 -7.46 -15.44
N ALA A 297 13.42 -6.47 -14.56
CA ALA A 297 12.47 -5.38 -14.41
C ALA A 297 13.13 -4.01 -14.31
N LEU A 298 12.42 -2.99 -14.79
CA LEU A 298 12.70 -1.57 -14.61
C LEU A 298 12.03 -1.11 -13.31
N GLU A 299 12.77 -0.80 -12.26
CA GLU A 299 12.24 -0.30 -10.98
C GLU A 299 12.48 1.20 -10.84
N LYS A 300 11.42 1.95 -10.53
CA LYS A 300 11.49 3.38 -10.19
C LYS A 300 11.86 3.53 -8.71
N LYS A 301 12.97 4.21 -8.45
CA LYS A 301 13.46 4.59 -7.12
C LYS A 301 12.68 5.78 -6.59
N HIS A 302 12.93 6.14 -5.33
CA HIS A 302 12.27 7.31 -4.72
C HIS A 302 12.72 8.63 -5.33
N SER A 303 13.97 8.68 -5.79
CA SER A 303 14.58 9.77 -6.57
C SER A 303 14.02 9.91 -7.99
N ASP A 304 13.03 9.09 -8.35
CA ASP A 304 12.48 8.96 -9.71
C ASP A 304 13.46 8.40 -10.76
N GLU A 305 14.68 8.03 -10.35
CA GLU A 305 15.59 7.20 -11.14
C GLU A 305 14.96 5.85 -11.45
N ILE A 306 15.11 5.36 -12.69
CA ILE A 306 14.66 4.04 -13.10
C ILE A 306 15.88 3.15 -13.28
N VAL A 307 15.93 2.03 -12.56
CA VAL A 307 17.07 1.10 -12.57
C VAL A 307 16.67 -0.31 -12.98
N LEU A 308 17.64 -1.14 -13.36
CA LEU A 308 17.44 -2.57 -13.59
C LEU A 308 17.46 -3.34 -12.28
N THR A 309 16.52 -4.29 -12.16
CA THR A 309 16.40 -5.20 -11.02
C THR A 309 16.08 -6.61 -11.50
N TYR A 310 16.47 -7.61 -10.72
CA TYR A 310 16.48 -9.00 -11.16
C TYR A 310 15.78 -9.91 -10.18
N TYR A 311 14.95 -10.81 -10.70
CA TYR A 311 14.07 -11.65 -9.90
C TYR A 311 14.28 -13.12 -10.26
N ILE A 312 14.54 -13.95 -9.24
CA ILE A 312 14.66 -15.39 -9.40
C ILE A 312 13.59 -16.07 -8.56
N GLN A 313 12.66 -16.72 -9.25
CA GLN A 313 11.59 -17.49 -8.61
C GLN A 313 11.95 -18.97 -8.65
N THR A 314 12.33 -19.54 -7.50
CA THR A 314 12.74 -20.95 -7.39
C THR A 314 11.56 -21.87 -7.04
N ALA A 315 10.48 -21.31 -6.49
CA ALA A 315 9.21 -21.99 -6.29
C ALA A 315 8.04 -20.98 -6.31
N ARG A 316 6.79 -21.47 -6.38
CA ARG A 316 5.59 -20.63 -6.50
C ARG A 316 5.50 -19.50 -5.46
N LYS A 317 6.02 -19.71 -4.25
CA LYS A 317 6.04 -18.74 -3.14
C LYS A 317 7.45 -18.31 -2.72
N VAL A 318 8.50 -18.71 -3.46
CA VAL A 318 9.89 -18.39 -3.13
C VAL A 318 10.47 -17.52 -4.22
N LEU A 319 10.64 -16.25 -3.92
CA LEU A 319 11.16 -15.23 -4.83
C LEU A 319 12.30 -14.47 -4.18
N PHE A 320 13.39 -14.32 -4.92
CA PHE A 320 14.52 -13.49 -4.55
C PHE A 320 14.63 -12.30 -5.48
N LEU A 321 14.83 -11.11 -4.92
CA LEU A 321 15.23 -9.90 -5.63
C LEU A 321 16.74 -9.74 -5.51
N TYR A 322 17.37 -9.41 -6.62
CA TYR A 322 18.76 -8.99 -6.72
C TYR A 322 18.84 -7.56 -7.25
N THR A 323 19.63 -6.73 -6.58
CA THR A 323 19.89 -5.33 -6.95
C THR A 323 21.37 -5.01 -6.85
N PHE A 324 21.82 -4.03 -7.63
CA PHE A 324 23.14 -3.43 -7.50
C PHE A 324 23.04 -2.17 -6.63
N ASP A 325 23.92 -2.06 -5.65
CA ASP A 325 24.08 -0.91 -4.75
C ASP A 325 25.58 -0.61 -4.66
N ASP A 326 26.03 0.49 -5.29
CA ASP A 326 27.45 0.87 -5.40
C ASP A 326 28.36 -0.33 -5.74
N GLU A 327 28.05 -1.01 -6.85
CA GLU A 327 28.73 -2.22 -7.37
C GLU A 327 28.57 -3.50 -6.52
N LYS A 328 27.95 -3.40 -5.33
CA LYS A 328 27.65 -4.56 -4.50
C LYS A 328 26.30 -5.18 -4.88
N ILE A 329 26.30 -6.49 -5.08
CA ILE A 329 25.07 -7.25 -5.29
C ILE A 329 24.39 -7.48 -3.93
N THR A 330 23.14 -7.07 -3.84
CA THR A 330 22.27 -7.30 -2.69
C THR A 330 21.20 -8.32 -3.04
N LYS A 331 20.92 -9.25 -2.10
CA LYS A 331 19.91 -10.30 -2.25
C LYS A 331 18.85 -10.16 -1.16
N GLU A 332 17.59 -10.06 -1.57
CA GLU A 332 16.44 -9.95 -0.68
C GLU A 332 15.42 -11.06 -0.96
N LYS A 333 15.04 -11.83 0.06
CA LYS A 333 13.91 -12.77 -0.05
C LYS A 333 12.60 -11.99 0.08
N LYS A 334 11.73 -12.07 -0.92
CA LYS A 334 10.43 -11.41 -0.91
C LYS A 334 9.39 -12.18 -0.09
N ASP A 335 8.42 -11.46 0.46
CA ASP A 335 7.28 -12.02 1.16
C ASP A 335 6.53 -13.01 0.25
N PRO A 336 6.35 -14.29 0.66
CA PRO A 336 5.65 -15.33 -0.12
C PRO A 336 4.20 -14.97 -0.48
N TYR A 337 3.58 -14.06 0.27
CA TYR A 337 2.21 -13.59 0.06
C TYR A 337 2.14 -12.19 -0.58
N GLY A 338 3.28 -11.54 -0.78
CA GLY A 338 3.37 -10.23 -1.41
C GLY A 338 2.97 -10.24 -2.88
N ILE A 339 2.45 -9.10 -3.35
CA ILE A 339 1.99 -8.95 -4.74
C ILE A 339 3.10 -9.22 -5.76
N THR A 340 4.34 -8.84 -5.47
CA THR A 340 5.50 -9.05 -6.33
C THR A 340 5.70 -10.52 -6.72
N VAL A 341 5.42 -11.47 -5.83
CA VAL A 341 5.50 -12.91 -6.13
C VAL A 341 4.51 -13.29 -7.23
N THR A 342 3.29 -12.77 -7.13
CA THR A 342 2.24 -13.03 -8.14
C THR A 342 2.50 -12.29 -9.44
N GLU A 343 3.09 -11.10 -9.38
CA GLU A 343 3.46 -10.32 -10.55
C GLU A 343 4.55 -11.03 -11.35
N VAL A 344 5.66 -11.44 -10.72
CA VAL A 344 6.75 -12.17 -11.37
C VAL A 344 6.23 -13.48 -11.96
N PHE A 345 5.40 -14.23 -11.21
CA PHE A 345 4.82 -15.47 -11.74
C PHE A 345 3.96 -15.23 -12.98
N HIS A 346 3.09 -14.20 -12.93
CA HIS A 346 2.23 -13.81 -14.05
C HIS A 346 3.03 -13.37 -15.26
N THR A 347 4.03 -12.50 -15.07
CA THR A 347 4.82 -11.96 -16.18
C THR A 347 5.78 -12.99 -16.75
N ASN A 348 6.38 -13.85 -15.94
CA ASN A 348 7.26 -14.90 -16.45
C ASN A 348 6.49 -15.90 -17.33
N LYS A 349 5.25 -16.25 -16.96
CA LYS A 349 4.41 -17.19 -17.72
C LYS A 349 4.00 -16.66 -19.10
N GLN A 350 3.90 -15.34 -19.29
CA GLN A 350 3.53 -14.75 -20.59
C GLN A 350 4.73 -14.52 -21.52
N MET A 351 5.96 -14.64 -21.02
CA MET A 351 7.17 -14.38 -21.82
C MET A 351 7.58 -15.63 -22.60
N ASP A 352 7.60 -15.51 -23.93
CA ASP A 352 8.25 -16.46 -24.83
C ASP A 352 9.72 -16.07 -25.11
N ASN A 353 10.38 -16.77 -26.04
CA ASN A 353 11.80 -16.56 -26.34
C ASN A 353 12.12 -15.17 -26.91
N SER A 354 11.14 -14.41 -27.42
CA SER A 354 11.36 -13.02 -27.88
C SER A 354 11.67 -12.04 -26.73
N TYR A 355 11.42 -12.46 -25.49
CA TYR A 355 11.70 -11.69 -24.27
C TYR A 355 13.04 -12.04 -23.64
N GLU A 356 13.81 -12.96 -24.22
CA GLU A 356 15.16 -13.22 -23.77
C GLU A 356 16.06 -12.00 -24.03
N LEU A 357 16.81 -11.64 -22.99
CA LEU A 357 17.76 -10.53 -22.99
C LEU A 357 19.18 -11.10 -22.95
N SER A 358 20.09 -10.44 -23.65
CA SER A 358 21.53 -10.66 -23.51
C SER A 358 22.13 -9.67 -22.49
N LEU A 359 23.36 -9.95 -22.04
CA LEU A 359 24.10 -9.00 -21.19
C LEU A 359 24.32 -7.65 -21.90
N ALA A 360 24.63 -7.67 -23.20
CA ALA A 360 24.74 -6.45 -24.01
C ALA A 360 23.42 -5.66 -24.08
N ASN A 361 22.26 -6.34 -24.06
CA ASN A 361 20.97 -5.66 -23.97
C ASN A 361 20.83 -4.91 -22.63
N LEU A 362 21.25 -5.52 -21.53
CA LEU A 362 21.16 -4.90 -20.20
C LEU A 362 22.09 -3.71 -20.06
N GLU A 363 23.32 -3.79 -20.58
CA GLU A 363 24.25 -2.66 -20.63
C GLU A 363 23.65 -1.49 -21.42
N THR A 364 23.08 -1.78 -22.59
CA THR A 364 22.42 -0.76 -23.42
C THR A 364 21.25 -0.11 -22.69
N ILE A 365 20.38 -0.91 -22.06
CA ILE A 365 19.25 -0.39 -21.27
C ILE A 365 19.75 0.46 -20.10
N GLY A 366 20.72 -0.05 -19.32
CA GLY A 366 21.28 0.64 -18.18
C GLY A 366 21.85 2.02 -18.55
N LYS A 367 22.60 2.08 -19.66
CA LYS A 367 23.13 3.34 -20.20
C LYS A 367 22.01 4.33 -20.57
N LEU A 368 20.99 3.88 -21.30
CA LEU A 368 19.86 4.72 -21.69
C LEU A 368 19.10 5.30 -20.49
N LEU A 369 18.91 4.51 -19.43
CA LEU A 369 18.23 4.95 -18.21
C LEU A 369 19.07 5.97 -17.45
N LYS A 370 20.39 5.74 -17.32
CA LYS A 370 21.32 6.65 -16.66
C LYS A 370 21.39 8.01 -17.37
N GLU A 371 21.62 8.00 -18.68
CA GLU A 371 21.67 9.24 -19.50
C GLU A 371 20.35 10.03 -19.43
N ARG A 372 19.21 9.35 -19.26
CA ARG A 372 17.92 10.02 -19.12
C ARG A 372 17.75 10.66 -17.74
N TYR A 373 18.17 9.96 -16.68
CA TYR A 373 18.09 10.47 -15.32
C TYR A 373 19.01 11.70 -15.13
N GLU A 374 20.23 11.64 -15.66
CA GLU A 374 21.19 12.76 -15.62
C GLU A 374 20.62 14.01 -16.30
N ARG A 375 20.06 13.87 -17.51
CA ARG A 375 19.42 14.98 -18.24
C ARG A 375 18.29 15.65 -17.46
N ASN A 376 17.44 14.86 -16.80
CA ASN A 376 16.34 15.39 -16.01
C ASN A 376 16.77 16.00 -14.66
N SER A 377 18.01 15.77 -14.22
CA SER A 377 18.53 16.30 -12.95
C SER A 377 19.23 17.65 -13.11
N THR A 378 19.53 18.04 -14.37
CA THR A 378 20.18 19.30 -14.74
C THR A 378 19.22 20.40 -15.20
N ASP A 379 17.94 20.03 -15.40
CA ASP A 379 16.82 20.93 -15.71
C ASP A 379 15.98 21.18 -14.43
#